data_AF-A0A6G3CHZ3-F1
#
_entry.id   AF-A0A6G3CHZ3-F1
#
_cell.length_a   1.000
_cell.length_b   1.000
_cell.length_c   1.000
_cell.angle_alpha   90.00
_cell.angle_beta   90.00
_cell.angle_gamma   90.00
#
_symmetry.space_group_name_H-M   'P 1'
#
loop_
_entity.id
_entity.type
_entity.pdbx_description
1 polymer ?
#
loop_
_entity_poly.entity_id
_entity_poly.type
_entity_poly.pdbx_seq_one_letter_code
_entity_poly.pdbx_strand_id
1 'polypeptide(L)' 'WGMGSYCYYNVDPTIVQEHGFKAPVKPGVKFHNLLVVSLGGNGQYQHVINNIGSPTSGTSTIPSTVTNFP' A
#
# COMPACT_ATOMS: atom_id res chain seq x y z
N TRP A 1 13.58 2.03 6.75
CA TRP A 1 12.92 3.27 7.20
C TRP A 1 11.43 3.12 7.01
N GLY A 2 10.66 3.12 8.09
CA GLY A 2 9.22 2.89 8.02
C GLY A 2 8.48 4.00 7.27
N MET A 3 7.62 3.63 6.32
CA MET A 3 6.72 4.56 5.62
C MET A 3 5.34 3.92 5.46
N GLY A 4 4.29 4.74 5.52
CA GLY A 4 2.90 4.28 5.41
C GLY A 4 2.05 5.18 4.52
N SER A 5 1.17 4.56 3.74
CA SER A 5 0.10 5.23 2.99
C SER A 5 -1.25 4.65 3.37
N TYR A 6 -2.26 5.49 3.58
CA TYR A 6 -3.58 5.10 4.05
C TYR A 6 -4.63 5.56 3.04
N CYS A 7 -5.68 4.78 2.79
CA CYS A 7 -6.84 5.23 2.03
C CYS A 7 -8.10 5.23 2.91
N TYR A 8 -8.94 6.23 2.66
CA TYR A 8 -10.29 6.35 3.22
C TYR A 8 -11.16 7.03 2.18
N TYR A 9 -11.43 6.32 1.08
CA TYR A 9 -12.28 6.79 -0.01
C TYR A 9 -13.75 6.66 0.39
N ASN A 10 -14.16 7.35 1.45
CA ASN A 10 -15.51 7.28 2.01
C ASN A 10 -16.60 7.81 1.07
N VAL A 11 -16.25 8.68 0.14
CA VAL A 11 -17.19 9.21 -0.87
C VAL A 11 -17.47 8.17 -1.95
N ASP A 12 -16.45 7.43 -2.39
CA ASP A 12 -16.58 6.31 -3.31
C ASP A 12 -15.69 5.14 -2.83
N PRO A 13 -16.22 4.24 -2.00
CA PRO A 13 -15.45 3.14 -1.44
C PRO A 13 -15.14 2.04 -2.45
N THR A 14 -15.60 2.17 -3.71
CA THR A 14 -15.27 1.23 -4.79
C THR A 14 -13.91 1.52 -5.43
N ILE A 15 -13.31 2.67 -5.14
CA ILE A 15 -12.00 3.07 -5.69
C ILE A 15 -10.91 2.08 -5.28
N VAL A 16 -10.13 1.67 -6.28
CA VAL A 16 -8.91 0.87 -6.11
C VAL A 16 -7.68 1.72 -6.43
N GLN A 17 -6.82 1.91 -5.44
CA GLN A 17 -5.51 2.55 -5.57
C GLN A 17 -4.50 1.49 -5.99
N GLU A 18 -3.75 1.71 -7.07
CA GLU A 18 -2.82 0.67 -7.55
C GLU A 18 -1.71 0.36 -6.53
N HIS A 19 -1.08 1.39 -5.97
CA HIS A 19 -0.05 1.27 -4.94
C HIS A 19 0.05 2.54 -4.10
N GLY A 20 0.61 2.41 -2.90
CA GLY A 20 0.97 3.56 -2.06
C GLY A 20 2.29 4.22 -2.47
N PHE A 21 3.20 3.43 -3.04
CA PHE A 21 4.53 3.90 -3.42
C PHE A 21 4.88 3.48 -4.86
N LYS A 22 5.63 4.32 -5.56
CA LYS A 22 6.20 3.99 -6.87
C LYS A 22 7.66 4.42 -6.94
N ALA A 23 8.54 3.51 -7.34
CA ALA A 23 9.96 3.79 -7.47
C ALA A 23 10.64 2.94 -8.55
N PRO A 24 11.75 3.39 -9.13
CA PRO A 24 12.57 2.59 -10.03
C PRO A 24 13.16 1.36 -9.32
N VAL A 25 13.23 0.22 -10.03
CA VAL A 25 13.97 -0.97 -9.58
C VAL A 25 15.42 -0.84 -10.06
N LYS A 26 16.27 -0.17 -9.27
CA LYS A 26 17.68 0.11 -9.59
C LYS A 26 18.56 0.03 -8.34
N PRO A 27 19.86 -0.30 -8.47
CA PRO A 27 20.80 -0.17 -7.36
C PRO A 27 20.73 1.22 -6.71
N GLY A 28 20.79 1.29 -5.38
CA GLY A 28 20.80 2.54 -4.62
C GLY A 28 19.43 3.18 -4.34
N VAL A 29 18.37 2.84 -5.07
CA VAL A 29 16.98 3.17 -4.68
C VAL A 29 16.56 2.08 -3.71
N LYS A 30 16.32 2.39 -2.42
CA LYS A 30 16.00 1.39 -1.38
C LYS A 30 14.92 1.90 -0.43
N PHE A 31 14.09 0.99 0.06
CA PHE A 31 13.08 1.21 1.09
C PHE A 31 13.09 0.02 2.05
N HIS A 32 12.71 0.24 3.31
CA HIS A 32 12.62 -0.84 4.29
C HIS A 32 11.44 -0.61 5.23
N ASN A 33 10.52 -1.57 5.34
CA ASN A 33 9.32 -1.52 6.16
C ASN A 33 8.25 -0.54 5.61
N LEU A 34 7.79 -0.78 4.38
CA LEU A 34 6.64 -0.11 3.80
C LEU A 34 5.33 -0.77 4.23
N LEU A 35 4.27 0.02 4.34
CA LEU A 35 2.92 -0.48 4.52
C LEU A 35 1.87 0.36 3.77
N VAL A 36 0.79 -0.30 3.35
CA VAL A 36 -0.45 0.37 2.92
C VAL A 36 -1.63 -0.16 3.71
N VAL A 37 -2.62 0.69 3.96
CA VAL A 37 -3.78 0.37 4.80
C VAL A 37 -5.05 0.97 4.20
N SER A 38 -6.12 0.17 4.14
CA SER A 38 -7.48 0.68 3.95
C SER A 38 -8.13 0.91 5.31
N LEU A 39 -8.63 2.13 5.54
CA LEU A 39 -9.32 2.50 6.77
C LEU A 39 -10.80 2.08 6.69
N GLY A 40 -11.17 1.07 7.45
CA GLY A 40 -12.54 0.55 7.49
C GLY A 40 -13.04 -0.09 6.18
N GLY A 41 -12.14 -0.39 5.23
CA GLY A 41 -12.51 -0.94 3.92
C GLY A 41 -13.05 0.09 2.92
N ASN A 42 -12.86 1.39 3.17
CA ASN A 42 -13.31 2.46 2.27
C ASN A 42 -12.29 2.66 1.14
N GLY A 43 -12.45 1.87 0.07
CA GLY A 43 -11.45 1.70 -0.97
C GLY A 43 -10.37 0.70 -0.60
N GLN A 44 -9.54 0.30 -1.56
CA GLN A 44 -8.48 -0.70 -1.35
C GLN A 44 -7.22 -0.36 -2.14
N TYR A 45 -6.08 -0.90 -1.71
CA TYR A 45 -4.83 -0.93 -2.48
C TYR A 45 -4.69 -2.26 -3.21
N GLN A 46 -4.18 -2.28 -4.45
CA GLN A 46 -3.74 -3.53 -5.10
C GLN A 46 -2.38 -4.00 -4.57
N HIS A 47 -1.47 -3.06 -4.33
CA HIS A 47 -0.09 -3.34 -3.93
C HIS A 47 0.45 -2.33 -2.92
N VAL A 48 1.56 -2.69 -2.27
CA VAL A 48 2.27 -1.75 -1.37
C VAL A 48 3.11 -0.78 -2.21
N ILE A 49 3.99 -1.32 -3.07
CA ILE A 49 4.90 -0.54 -3.91
C ILE A 49 5.00 -1.15 -5.31
N ASN A 50 4.90 -0.34 -6.37
CA ASN A 50 4.83 -0.81 -7.75
C ASN A 50 3.77 -1.93 -7.91
N ASN A 51 4.23 -3.16 -8.13
CA ASN A 51 3.45 -4.40 -8.24
C ASN A 51 3.83 -5.44 -7.15
N ILE A 52 4.43 -4.99 -6.05
CA ILE A 52 4.93 -5.82 -4.94
C ILE A 52 4.12 -5.53 -3.67
N GLY A 53 3.85 -6.60 -2.91
CA GLY A 53 3.02 -6.59 -1.71
C GLY A 53 1.58 -6.96 -2.03
N SER A 54 0.93 -7.60 -1.07
CA SER A 54 -0.47 -8.05 -1.19
C SER A 54 -1.43 -6.85 -1.23
N PRO A 55 -2.62 -7.01 -1.82
CA PRO A 55 -3.67 -6.01 -1.70
C PRO A 55 -4.14 -5.87 -0.25
N THR A 56 -4.68 -4.70 0.09
CA THR A 56 -5.51 -4.61 1.31
C THR A 56 -6.85 -5.28 1.04
N SER A 57 -7.48 -5.81 2.09
CA SER A 57 -8.79 -6.45 1.96
C SER A 57 -9.60 -6.36 3.24
N GLY A 58 -10.92 -6.57 3.12
CA GLY A 58 -11.86 -6.48 4.23
C GLY A 58 -11.95 -5.08 4.84
N THR A 59 -12.49 -5.01 6.05
CA THR A 59 -12.79 -3.77 6.78
C THR A 59 -12.00 -3.62 8.09
N SER A 60 -11.28 -4.66 8.53
CA SER A 60 -10.59 -4.71 9.82
C SER A 60 -9.31 -3.84 9.89
N THR A 61 -9.05 -3.02 8.88
CA THR A 61 -7.91 -2.07 8.85
C THR A 61 -6.56 -2.78 9.10
N ILE A 62 -6.36 -3.91 8.42
CA ILE A 62 -5.13 -4.70 8.52
C ILE A 62 -4.10 -4.17 7.52
N PRO A 63 -2.88 -3.81 7.94
CA PRO A 63 -1.82 -3.37 7.03
C PRO A 63 -1.36 -4.49 6.10
N SER A 64 -1.18 -4.15 4.81
CA SER A 64 -0.33 -4.90 3.90
C SER A 64 1.08 -4.33 3.93
N THR A 65 2.10 -5.17 3.97
CA THR A 65 3.48 -4.75 4.25
C THR A 65 4.50 -5.30 3.25
N VAL A 66 5.59 -4.54 3.08
CA VAL A 66 6.80 -4.96 2.35
C VAL A 66 8.01 -4.56 3.19
N THR A 67 8.75 -5.56 3.68
CA THR A 67 9.89 -5.32 4.59
C THR A 67 11.09 -4.69 3.87
N ASN A 68 11.32 -4.98 2.60
CA ASN A 68 12.45 -4.43 1.82
C ASN A 68 12.03 -4.20 0.36
N PHE A 69 12.56 -3.13 -0.26
CA PHE A 69 12.42 -2.84 -1.70
C PHE A 69 13.62 -2.03 -2.21
N PRO A 70 13.99 -2.12 -3.50
CA PRO A 70 13.81 -3.32 -4.29
C PRO A 70 14.60 -4.43 -3.60
#